data_AF-A0A1M4W2L5-F1
#
_entry.id   AF-A0A1M4W2L5-F1
#
_cell.length_a   1.000
_cell.length_b   1.000
_cell.length_c   1.000
_cell.angle_alpha   90.00
_cell.angle_beta   90.00
_cell.angle_gamma   90.00
#
_symmetry.space_group_name_H-M   'P 1'
#
loop_
_entity.id
_entity.type
_entity.pdbx_description
1 polymer ?
#
loop_
_entity_poly.entity_id
_entity_poly.type
_entity_poly.pdbx_seq_one_letter_code
_entity_poly.pdbx_strand_id
1 'polypeptide(L)'
;MCRMTISVFLSVVLLSCGSTESKDVNGDTVKVSGQKNNSQEKFDLANMTFKESISDLLKKEGLQFSDGLPGATTLMHYEPFSTSAANLLVFDGHSLGGKAGANDNHLVLHYSTEGNRIDCYEAMIYTAEAASALEESLNQRYGKSVFLKDSGLDTSAIRLDENGEKMKGPREDIKYQRWEDHKNGIAYHLVTRTTARKLTVAEFTAINPNSKDAKNWIQYKMLGFYY
;
A
#
# COMPACT_ATOMS: atom_id res chain seq x y z
N MET A 1 -6.22 20.92 -55.49
CA MET A 1 -7.70 21.02 -55.41
C MET A 1 -8.12 20.56 -54.02
N CYS A 2 -8.40 21.50 -53.13
CA CYS A 2 -8.73 21.26 -51.72
C CYS A 2 -10.23 21.53 -51.54
N ARG A 3 -11.01 20.57 -51.06
CA ARG A 3 -12.43 20.75 -50.73
C ARG A 3 -12.55 20.77 -49.21
N MET A 4 -12.83 21.95 -48.68
CA MET A 4 -13.05 22.23 -47.27
C MET A 4 -14.55 22.40 -47.07
N THR A 5 -15.21 21.42 -46.46
CA THR A 5 -16.62 21.49 -46.07
C THR A 5 -16.75 22.01 -44.65
N ILE A 6 -17.35 23.19 -44.54
CA ILE A 6 -17.77 23.84 -43.30
C ILE A 6 -19.16 23.30 -42.95
N SER A 7 -19.34 22.80 -41.72
CA SER A 7 -20.66 22.54 -41.14
C SER A 7 -20.85 23.43 -39.92
N VAL A 8 -21.95 24.18 -39.93
CA VAL A 8 -22.33 25.26 -39.03
C VAL A 8 -23.69 24.89 -38.43
N PHE A 9 -23.78 25.03 -37.10
CA PHE A 9 -24.96 25.24 -36.25
C PHE A 9 -26.02 24.12 -36.14
N LEU A 10 -26.49 23.87 -34.92
CA LEU A 10 -27.68 24.57 -34.38
C LEU A 10 -27.99 24.11 -32.95
N SER A 11 -28.06 25.07 -32.03
CA SER A 11 -28.46 24.90 -30.63
C SER A 11 -29.97 24.61 -30.51
N VAL A 12 -30.36 23.75 -29.57
CA VAL A 12 -31.73 23.68 -29.05
C VAL A 12 -31.67 23.92 -27.54
N VAL A 13 -32.11 25.11 -27.15
CA VAL A 13 -32.46 25.47 -25.76
C VAL A 13 -33.93 25.09 -25.58
N LEU A 14 -34.23 24.25 -24.58
CA LEU A 14 -35.59 24.10 -24.07
C LEU A 14 -35.63 24.61 -22.63
N LEU A 15 -36.18 25.82 -22.50
CA LEU A 15 -36.81 26.33 -21.30
C LEU A 15 -38.28 25.85 -21.29
N SER A 16 -38.71 25.20 -20.22
CA SER A 16 -40.10 25.18 -19.75
C SER A 16 -40.01 25.19 -18.23
N CYS A 17 -40.36 26.28 -17.52
CA CYS A 17 -41.69 26.86 -17.33
C CYS A 17 -42.65 25.91 -16.59
N GLY A 18 -43.09 26.34 -15.40
CA GLY A 18 -44.06 25.64 -14.56
C GLY A 18 -44.00 26.10 -13.10
N SER A 19 -44.50 27.30 -12.82
CA SER A 19 -44.88 27.74 -11.47
C SER A 19 -46.29 27.25 -11.15
N THR A 20 -46.50 26.71 -9.95
CA THR A 20 -47.79 26.73 -9.25
C THR A 20 -47.57 26.39 -7.78
N GLU A 21 -47.72 27.38 -6.91
CA GLU A 21 -47.91 27.17 -5.47
C GLU A 21 -49.38 26.91 -5.17
N SER A 22 -49.68 25.91 -4.33
CA SER A 22 -50.60 26.03 -3.18
C SER A 22 -50.64 24.77 -2.31
N LYS A 23 -50.18 24.95 -1.07
CA LYS A 23 -50.64 24.45 0.25
C LYS A 23 -51.08 22.99 0.48
N ASP A 24 -50.31 22.40 1.40
CA ASP A 24 -50.66 21.69 2.63
C ASP A 24 -51.16 20.22 2.64
N VAL A 25 -50.22 19.38 3.10
CA VAL A 25 -50.36 18.32 4.14
C VAL A 25 -51.34 17.18 3.88
N ASN A 26 -50.81 16.04 3.43
CA ASN A 26 -50.91 14.81 4.22
C ASN A 26 -49.76 13.85 3.87
N GLY A 27 -49.06 13.38 4.90
CA GLY A 27 -47.92 12.50 4.77
C GLY A 27 -48.35 11.07 4.48
N ASP A 28 -47.96 10.57 3.31
CA ASP A 28 -47.62 9.16 3.15
C ASP A 28 -46.45 9.09 2.18
N THR A 29 -45.24 9.02 2.75
CA THR A 29 -44.01 8.96 2.00
C THR A 29 -43.93 7.60 1.33
N VAL A 30 -44.32 7.57 0.06
CA VAL A 30 -43.86 6.59 -0.91
C VAL A 30 -42.36 6.40 -0.70
N LYS A 31 -41.98 5.21 -0.24
CA LYS A 31 -40.59 4.75 -0.21
C LYS A 31 -40.09 4.69 -1.65
N VAL A 32 -39.69 5.84 -2.19
CA VAL A 32 -38.71 5.91 -3.27
C VAL A 32 -37.52 5.16 -2.71
N SER A 33 -37.25 3.97 -3.25
CA SER A 33 -36.03 3.24 -2.97
C SER A 33 -34.87 4.13 -3.40
N GLY A 34 -34.38 4.93 -2.46
CA GLY A 34 -33.13 5.64 -2.56
C GLY A 34 -32.09 4.59 -2.89
N GLN A 35 -31.68 4.60 -4.16
CA GLN A 35 -30.50 3.96 -4.67
C GLN A 35 -29.42 4.12 -3.61
N LYS A 36 -28.97 2.99 -3.03
CA LYS A 36 -27.83 2.95 -2.12
C LYS A 36 -26.72 3.75 -2.83
N ASN A 37 -26.40 4.92 -2.30
CA ASN A 37 -25.11 5.52 -2.55
C ASN A 37 -24.11 4.48 -2.05
N ASN A 38 -23.58 3.67 -2.97
CA ASN A 38 -22.38 2.90 -2.72
C ASN A 38 -21.30 3.95 -2.49
N SER A 39 -21.12 4.38 -1.24
CA SER A 39 -19.87 4.95 -0.80
C SER A 39 -18.83 3.90 -1.13
N GLN A 40 -18.09 4.10 -2.22
CA GLN A 40 -17.04 3.20 -2.64
C GLN A 40 -16.11 3.04 -1.44
N GLU A 41 -16.06 1.84 -0.89
CA GLU A 41 -15.21 1.54 0.26
C GLU A 41 -13.77 1.85 -0.14
N LYS A 42 -13.16 2.77 0.61
CA LYS A 42 -11.78 3.20 0.39
C LYS A 42 -10.87 1.99 0.47
N PHE A 43 -9.85 1.93 -0.39
CA PHE A 43 -8.86 0.88 -0.32
C PHE A 43 -8.13 0.88 1.03
N ASP A 44 -7.85 -0.32 1.54
CA ASP A 44 -7.14 -0.55 2.79
C ASP A 44 -6.36 -1.86 2.72
N LEU A 45 -5.06 -1.80 2.98
CA LEU A 45 -4.14 -2.95 2.96
C LEU A 45 -4.51 -4.02 4.00
N ALA A 46 -5.17 -3.64 5.09
CA ALA A 46 -5.62 -4.56 6.14
C ALA A 46 -6.78 -5.46 5.66
N ASN A 47 -7.45 -5.10 4.57
CA ASN A 47 -8.59 -5.84 4.00
C ASN A 47 -8.22 -6.72 2.81
N MET A 48 -6.94 -6.77 2.42
CA MET A 48 -6.47 -7.63 1.33
C MET A 48 -6.55 -9.11 1.71
N THR A 49 -6.94 -9.94 0.73
CA THR A 49 -7.10 -11.39 0.87
C THR A 49 -6.19 -12.20 -0.05
N PHE A 50 -5.41 -11.53 -0.89
CA PHE A 50 -4.58 -12.10 -1.98
C PHE A 50 -5.39 -12.89 -3.01
N LYS A 51 -6.64 -12.48 -3.20
CA LYS A 51 -7.52 -12.95 -4.29
C LYS A 51 -7.79 -11.84 -5.30
N GLU A 52 -7.29 -10.64 -5.02
CA GLU A 52 -7.50 -9.44 -5.81
C GLU A 52 -6.67 -9.49 -7.09
N SER A 53 -7.27 -9.01 -8.18
CA SER A 53 -6.60 -8.73 -9.44
C SER A 53 -5.92 -7.36 -9.36
N ILE A 54 -4.63 -7.28 -9.72
CA ILE A 54 -3.92 -5.99 -9.77
C ILE A 54 -4.59 -5.03 -10.75
N SER A 55 -5.05 -5.53 -11.91
CA SER A 55 -5.71 -4.69 -12.92
C SER A 55 -7.02 -4.09 -12.42
N ASP A 56 -7.81 -4.86 -11.66
CA ASP A 56 -9.07 -4.38 -11.09
C ASP A 56 -8.83 -3.40 -9.95
N LEU A 57 -7.80 -3.66 -9.11
CA LEU A 57 -7.38 -2.76 -8.05
C LEU A 57 -6.97 -1.40 -8.63
N LEU A 58 -6.05 -1.39 -9.59
CA LEU A 58 -5.57 -0.15 -10.21
C LEU A 58 -6.73 0.63 -10.82
N LYS A 59 -7.59 -0.05 -11.58
CA LYS A 59 -8.78 0.58 -12.19
C LYS A 59 -9.72 1.18 -11.14
N LYS A 60 -9.99 0.46 -10.04
CA LYS A 60 -10.84 0.94 -8.93
C LYS A 60 -10.27 2.23 -8.32
N GLU A 61 -8.95 2.30 -8.22
CA GLU A 61 -8.21 3.39 -7.60
C GLU A 61 -7.78 4.49 -8.58
N GLY A 62 -8.26 4.41 -9.83
CA GLY A 62 -7.99 5.43 -10.87
C GLY A 62 -6.55 5.42 -11.38
N LEU A 63 -5.86 4.28 -11.27
CA LEU A 63 -4.47 4.07 -11.68
C LEU A 63 -4.37 3.10 -12.87
N GLN A 64 -3.22 3.13 -13.52
CA GLN A 64 -2.79 2.22 -14.59
C GLN A 64 -1.37 1.71 -14.30
N PHE A 65 -0.96 0.63 -14.94
CA PHE A 65 0.38 0.04 -14.73
C PHE A 65 1.52 1.03 -14.99
N SER A 66 1.36 1.95 -15.94
CA SER A 66 2.35 2.99 -16.26
C SER A 66 2.51 4.05 -15.17
N ASP A 67 1.61 4.12 -14.20
CA ASP A 67 1.74 5.02 -13.05
C ASP A 67 2.68 4.43 -11.98
N GLY A 68 3.09 3.17 -12.16
CA GLY A 68 4.03 2.50 -11.27
C GLY A 68 5.45 3.06 -11.41
N LEU A 69 6.18 3.09 -10.29
CA LEU A 69 7.62 3.34 -10.28
C LEU A 69 8.34 2.20 -11.03
N PRO A 70 9.42 2.50 -11.77
CA PRO A 70 10.20 1.49 -12.45
C PRO A 70 10.65 0.39 -11.48
N GLY A 71 10.37 -0.86 -11.82
CA GLY A 71 10.78 -2.03 -11.05
C GLY A 71 11.45 -3.07 -11.94
N ALA A 72 12.37 -3.85 -11.38
CA ALA A 72 12.91 -5.00 -12.09
C ALA A 72 11.92 -6.17 -12.03
N THR A 73 11.63 -6.79 -13.17
CA THR A 73 10.94 -8.08 -13.19
C THR A 73 11.73 -9.08 -12.37
N THR A 74 11.07 -9.76 -11.42
CA THR A 74 11.74 -10.79 -10.64
C THR A 74 11.84 -12.07 -11.47
N LEU A 75 12.94 -12.84 -11.33
CA LEU A 75 12.94 -14.22 -11.79
C LEU A 75 11.73 -14.91 -11.15
N MET A 76 10.96 -15.69 -11.91
CA MET A 76 9.79 -16.50 -11.50
C MET A 76 8.38 -16.02 -11.93
N HIS A 77 8.21 -15.23 -12.99
CA HIS A 77 6.87 -14.82 -13.50
C HIS A 77 6.08 -13.92 -12.53
N TYR A 78 6.78 -13.16 -11.68
CA TYR A 78 6.19 -12.12 -10.85
C TYR A 78 6.72 -10.75 -11.25
N GLU A 79 5.80 -9.80 -11.29
CA GLU A 79 6.12 -8.40 -11.54
C GLU A 79 5.79 -7.56 -10.31
N PRO A 80 6.65 -6.58 -9.97
CA PRO A 80 6.33 -5.58 -8.98
C PRO A 80 5.59 -4.40 -9.62
N PHE A 81 4.50 -3.96 -8.99
CA PHE A 81 3.95 -2.62 -9.18
C PHE A 81 4.28 -1.79 -7.94
N SER A 82 5.13 -0.77 -8.10
CA SER A 82 5.56 0.10 -7.01
C SER A 82 4.89 1.46 -7.09
N THR A 83 4.45 2.05 -5.99
CA THR A 83 3.75 3.35 -5.98
C THR A 83 3.87 4.08 -4.64
N SER A 84 3.89 5.40 -4.69
CA SER A 84 3.75 6.28 -3.51
C SER A 84 2.36 6.92 -3.42
N ALA A 85 1.39 6.42 -4.18
CA ALA A 85 0.03 6.95 -4.19
C ALA A 85 -0.62 6.81 -2.80
N ALA A 86 -1.03 7.94 -2.21
CA ALA A 86 -1.51 8.00 -0.83
C ALA A 86 -2.79 7.16 -0.59
N ASN A 87 -3.63 6.98 -1.61
CA ASN A 87 -4.84 6.15 -1.53
C ASN A 87 -4.54 4.65 -1.46
N LEU A 88 -3.36 4.20 -1.91
CA LEU A 88 -2.90 2.82 -1.77
C LEU A 88 -2.05 2.58 -0.50
N LEU A 89 -1.57 3.65 0.13
CA LEU A 89 -0.80 3.60 1.38
C LEU A 89 -1.71 3.84 2.59
N VAL A 90 -2.67 2.94 2.79
CA VAL A 90 -3.59 2.98 3.94
C VAL A 90 -3.64 1.61 4.59
N PHE A 91 -3.55 1.56 5.91
CA PHE A 91 -3.71 0.34 6.69
C PHE A 91 -4.59 0.61 7.91
N ASP A 92 -5.68 -0.13 8.03
CA ASP A 92 -6.67 -0.03 9.10
C ASP A 92 -7.20 1.41 9.30
N GLY A 93 -7.42 2.11 8.18
CA GLY A 93 -7.86 3.50 8.13
C GLY A 93 -6.77 4.55 8.35
N HIS A 94 -5.54 4.14 8.68
CA HIS A 94 -4.41 5.04 8.89
C HIS A 94 -3.58 5.23 7.62
N SER A 95 -3.25 6.48 7.31
CA SER A 95 -2.32 6.79 6.21
C SER A 95 -0.91 6.33 6.56
N LEU A 96 -0.31 5.56 5.66
CA LEU A 96 1.10 5.20 5.65
C LEU A 96 1.92 6.09 4.70
N GLY A 97 1.29 7.03 4.00
CA GLY A 97 1.98 8.01 3.15
C GLY A 97 2.89 8.94 3.95
N GLY A 98 3.96 9.44 3.31
CA GLY A 98 4.90 10.36 3.94
C GLY A 98 6.26 10.39 3.24
N LYS A 99 7.11 11.33 3.66
CA LYS A 99 8.47 11.51 3.14
C LYS A 99 9.45 11.78 4.27
N ALA A 100 10.63 11.16 4.20
CA ALA A 100 11.76 11.46 5.07
C ALA A 100 13.03 11.72 4.23
N GLY A 101 13.43 12.99 4.13
CA GLY A 101 14.54 13.41 3.29
C GLY A 101 14.26 13.14 1.80
N ALA A 102 15.11 12.33 1.17
CA ALA A 102 14.95 11.94 -0.24
C ALA A 102 14.04 10.71 -0.45
N ASN A 103 13.60 10.04 0.63
CA ASN A 103 12.86 8.79 0.54
C ASN A 103 11.36 9.03 0.77
N ASP A 104 10.55 8.61 -0.20
CA ASP A 104 9.10 8.57 -0.09
C ASP A 104 8.65 7.19 0.36
N ASN A 105 7.67 7.14 1.27
CA ASN A 105 7.02 5.89 1.61
C ASN A 105 6.36 5.33 0.34
N HIS A 106 6.49 4.03 0.11
CA HIS A 106 5.94 3.41 -1.09
C HIS A 106 5.48 1.98 -0.82
N LEU A 107 4.50 1.56 -1.60
CA LEU A 107 3.93 0.23 -1.64
C LEU A 107 4.47 -0.49 -2.87
N VAL A 108 4.82 -1.76 -2.72
CA VAL A 108 5.15 -2.69 -3.79
C VAL A 108 4.13 -3.83 -3.74
N LEU A 109 3.38 -3.98 -4.82
CA LEU A 109 2.46 -5.09 -5.02
C LEU A 109 3.16 -6.12 -5.91
N HIS A 110 3.31 -7.34 -5.40
CA HIS A 110 3.86 -8.45 -6.17
C HIS A 110 2.70 -9.26 -6.75
N TYR A 111 2.62 -9.35 -8.07
CA TYR A 111 1.55 -10.07 -8.75
C TYR A 111 2.07 -11.10 -9.76
N SER A 112 1.33 -12.18 -9.93
CA SER A 112 1.59 -13.18 -10.96
C SER A 112 1.28 -12.61 -12.34
N THR A 113 2.22 -12.72 -13.28
CA THR A 113 1.97 -12.32 -14.68
C THR A 113 0.89 -13.19 -15.32
N GLU A 114 0.81 -14.46 -14.90
CA GLU A 114 -0.28 -15.36 -15.24
C GLU A 114 -1.45 -15.12 -14.28
N GLY A 115 -2.52 -14.48 -14.78
CA GLY A 115 -3.75 -14.27 -14.02
C GLY A 115 -3.84 -12.95 -13.24
N ASN A 116 -2.80 -12.10 -13.26
CA ASN A 116 -2.80 -10.76 -12.65
C ASN A 116 -3.21 -10.75 -11.17
N ARG A 117 -2.94 -11.82 -10.42
CA ARG A 117 -3.34 -11.91 -9.01
C ARG A 117 -2.25 -11.33 -8.13
N ILE A 118 -2.62 -10.57 -7.11
CA ILE A 118 -1.67 -10.10 -6.09
C ILE A 118 -1.40 -11.23 -5.09
N ASP A 119 -0.14 -11.60 -4.91
CA ASP A 119 0.26 -12.71 -4.04
C ASP A 119 0.99 -12.25 -2.76
N CYS A 120 1.54 -11.03 -2.78
CA CYS A 120 2.22 -10.40 -1.65
C CYS A 120 2.23 -8.88 -1.82
N TYR A 121 2.35 -8.15 -0.73
CA TYR A 121 2.73 -6.74 -0.79
C TYR A 121 3.82 -6.39 0.22
N GLU A 122 4.58 -5.36 -0.10
CA GLU A 122 5.60 -4.75 0.76
C GLU A 122 5.35 -3.24 0.86
N ALA A 123 5.41 -2.65 2.05
CA ALA A 123 5.45 -1.21 2.22
C ALA A 123 6.78 -0.80 2.85
N MET A 124 7.49 0.09 2.16
CA MET A 124 8.73 0.70 2.64
C MET A 124 8.38 2.02 3.30
N ILE A 125 8.56 2.10 4.61
CA ILE A 125 8.13 3.22 5.44
C ILE A 125 9.36 3.90 6.06
N TYR A 126 9.56 5.18 5.76
CA TYR A 126 10.69 5.97 6.23
C TYR A 126 10.29 6.99 7.30
N THR A 127 8.99 7.24 7.51
CA THR A 127 8.48 8.16 8.52
C THR A 127 8.15 7.43 9.83
N ALA A 128 8.60 8.00 10.96
CA ALA A 128 8.43 7.39 12.27
C ALA A 128 6.95 7.33 12.69
N GLU A 129 6.17 8.33 12.30
CA GLU A 129 4.75 8.44 12.58
C GLU A 129 3.97 7.31 11.89
N ALA A 130 4.23 7.04 10.61
CA ALA A 130 3.56 5.97 9.87
C ALA A 130 3.99 4.59 10.37
N ALA A 131 5.27 4.39 10.70
CA ALA A 131 5.75 3.13 11.25
C ALA A 131 5.11 2.82 12.61
N SER A 132 4.99 3.83 13.48
CA SER A 132 4.36 3.68 14.80
C SER A 132 2.86 3.40 14.66
N ALA A 133 2.15 4.15 13.80
CA ALA A 133 0.73 3.92 13.54
C ALA A 133 0.46 2.51 13.00
N LEU A 134 1.31 2.02 12.08
CA LEU A 134 1.21 0.65 11.56
C LEU A 134 1.37 -0.39 12.68
N GLU A 135 2.40 -0.27 13.51
CA GLU A 135 2.63 -1.20 14.62
C GLU A 135 1.44 -1.19 15.61
N GLU A 136 0.91 -0.01 15.92
CA GLU A 136 -0.28 0.14 16.78
C GLU A 136 -1.51 -0.52 16.16
N SER A 137 -1.79 -0.30 14.88
CA SER A 137 -2.91 -0.94 14.17
C SER A 137 -2.78 -2.46 14.14
N LEU A 138 -1.58 -3.00 13.88
CA LEU A 138 -1.32 -4.44 13.93
C LEU A 138 -1.57 -5.01 15.34
N ASN A 139 -1.09 -4.32 16.36
CA ASN A 139 -1.29 -4.72 17.75
C ASN A 139 -2.76 -4.64 18.19
N GLN A 140 -3.50 -3.64 17.72
CA GLN A 140 -4.93 -3.50 18.00
C GLN A 140 -5.76 -4.60 17.32
N ARG A 141 -5.44 -4.90 16.06
CA ARG A 141 -6.22 -5.83 15.23
C ARG A 141 -5.93 -7.31 15.54
N TYR A 142 -4.67 -7.64 15.81
CA TYR A 142 -4.21 -9.02 15.94
C TYR A 142 -3.61 -9.36 17.32
N GLY A 143 -3.57 -8.39 18.24
CA GLY A 143 -2.88 -8.54 19.52
C GLY A 143 -1.37 -8.38 19.38
N LYS A 144 -0.62 -8.69 20.45
CA LYS A 144 0.85 -8.60 20.44
C LYS A 144 1.45 -9.55 19.41
N SER A 145 2.58 -9.15 18.81
CA SER A 145 3.30 -9.97 17.85
C SER A 145 3.61 -11.37 18.40
N VAL A 146 3.32 -12.41 17.60
CA VAL A 146 3.61 -13.82 17.94
C VAL A 146 5.10 -14.13 17.92
N PHE A 147 5.90 -13.28 17.27
CA PHE A 147 7.35 -13.34 17.25
C PHE A 147 7.90 -11.92 17.41
N LEU A 148 8.87 -11.76 18.31
CA LEU A 148 9.65 -10.55 18.50
C LEU A 148 11.12 -10.93 18.64
N LYS A 149 11.98 -10.34 17.80
CA LYS A 149 13.43 -10.47 17.93
C LYS A 149 14.07 -9.11 17.74
N ASP A 150 14.79 -8.68 18.77
CA ASP A 150 15.65 -7.50 18.71
C ASP A 150 17.10 -7.95 18.52
N SER A 151 17.75 -7.41 17.50
CA SER A 151 19.18 -7.58 17.28
C SER A 151 19.84 -6.24 17.11
N GLY A 152 20.76 -5.89 18.00
CA GLY A 152 21.76 -4.87 17.70
C GLY A 152 22.82 -5.50 16.84
N LEU A 153 22.82 -5.21 15.54
CA LEU A 153 24.00 -5.46 14.75
C LEU A 153 25.00 -4.38 15.14
N ASP A 154 26.07 -4.78 15.85
CA ASP A 154 27.30 -4.01 15.80
C ASP A 154 27.72 -4.14 14.34
N THR A 155 27.29 -3.20 13.50
CA THR A 155 27.73 -3.10 12.11
C THR A 155 29.21 -2.79 12.25
N SER A 156 30.03 -3.84 12.37
CA SER A 156 31.46 -3.79 12.61
C SER A 156 32.22 -3.19 11.43
N ALA A 157 31.56 -2.38 10.61
CA ALA A 157 32.13 -1.36 9.79
C ALA A 157 32.92 -0.40 10.70
N ILE A 158 34.17 -0.77 10.94
CA ILE A 158 35.21 0.14 11.39
C ILE A 158 35.17 1.32 10.43
N ARG A 159 34.80 2.49 10.93
CA ARG A 159 34.95 3.75 10.19
C ARG A 159 36.31 4.34 10.53
N LEU A 160 36.86 5.09 9.60
CA LEU A 160 38.00 5.95 9.87
C LEU A 160 37.45 7.36 10.11
N ASP A 161 37.91 8.03 11.15
CA ASP A 161 37.63 9.45 11.36
C ASP A 161 38.43 10.32 10.36
N GLU A 162 38.31 11.64 10.48
CA GLU A 162 39.04 12.60 9.64
C GLU A 162 40.57 12.51 9.76
N ASN A 163 41.07 11.88 10.81
CA ASN A 163 42.50 11.65 11.07
C ASN A 163 42.96 10.23 10.68
N GLY A 164 42.06 9.39 10.18
CA GLY A 164 42.36 8.00 9.84
C GLY A 164 42.32 7.03 11.02
N GLU A 165 41.77 7.42 12.16
CA GLU A 165 41.64 6.56 13.34
C GLU A 165 40.38 5.71 13.29
N LYS A 166 40.49 4.46 13.76
CA LYS A 166 39.38 3.52 13.79
C LYS A 166 38.34 3.95 14.84
N MET A 167 37.14 4.24 14.40
CA MET A 167 35.98 4.46 15.26
C MET A 167 34.91 3.38 15.01
N LYS A 168 34.15 3.06 16.07
CA LYS A 168 32.94 2.23 15.92
C LYS A 168 31.91 3.00 15.09
N GLY A 169 31.40 2.36 14.04
CA GLY A 169 30.24 2.88 13.31
C GLY A 169 29.01 3.01 14.21
N PRO A 170 28.00 3.80 13.80
CA PRO A 170 26.76 3.88 14.54
C PRO A 170 26.08 2.51 14.55
N ARG A 171 25.71 2.03 15.73
CA ARG A 171 24.99 0.77 15.91
C ARG A 171 23.64 0.84 15.20
N GLU A 172 23.36 -0.22 14.44
CA GLU A 172 22.06 -0.44 13.84
C GLU A 172 21.28 -1.42 14.72
N ASP A 173 20.11 -0.99 15.20
CA ASP A 173 19.19 -1.86 15.91
C ASP A 173 18.08 -2.30 14.95
N ILE A 174 17.92 -3.61 14.80
CA ILE A 174 16.89 -4.23 13.99
C ILE A 174 15.88 -4.94 14.89
N LYS A 175 14.60 -4.60 14.73
CA LYS A 175 13.46 -5.22 15.39
C LYS A 175 12.64 -5.98 14.38
N TYR A 176 12.46 -7.29 14.61
CA TYR A 176 11.63 -8.16 13.78
C TYR A 176 10.36 -8.52 14.53
N GLN A 177 9.22 -8.29 13.91
CA GLN A 177 7.91 -8.62 14.46
C GLN A 177 7.06 -9.40 13.45
N ARG A 178 6.21 -10.29 13.96
CA ARG A 178 5.23 -11.03 13.15
C ARG A 178 3.86 -11.07 13.82
N TRP A 179 2.80 -10.94 13.03
CA TRP A 179 1.40 -11.17 13.41
C TRP A 179 0.76 -12.16 12.44
N GLU A 180 -0.33 -12.78 12.88
CA GLU A 180 -1.09 -13.74 12.08
C GLU A 180 -2.58 -13.38 12.10
N ASP A 181 -3.15 -13.25 10.90
CA ASP A 181 -4.59 -13.28 10.70
C ASP A 181 -5.00 -14.72 10.40
N HIS A 182 -5.40 -15.44 11.45
CA HIS A 182 -5.86 -16.82 11.31
C HIS A 182 -7.15 -16.96 10.50
N LYS A 183 -7.96 -15.89 10.39
CA LYS A 183 -9.23 -15.93 9.64
C LYS A 183 -8.97 -15.96 8.14
N ASN A 184 -8.04 -15.13 7.67
CA ASN A 184 -7.70 -15.05 6.25
C ASN A 184 -6.44 -15.85 5.86
N GLY A 185 -5.74 -16.40 6.86
CA GLY A 185 -4.50 -17.14 6.64
C GLY A 185 -3.37 -16.25 6.15
N ILE A 186 -3.25 -15.03 6.69
CA ILE A 186 -2.25 -14.04 6.29
C ILE A 186 -1.25 -13.85 7.42
N ALA A 187 0.03 -13.81 7.08
CA ALA A 187 1.11 -13.42 7.97
C ALA A 187 1.57 -12.00 7.65
N TYR A 188 1.72 -11.19 8.69
CA TYR A 188 2.25 -9.84 8.62
C TYR A 188 3.62 -9.80 9.28
N HIS A 189 4.60 -9.24 8.58
CA HIS A 189 5.98 -9.10 9.04
C HIS A 189 6.35 -7.62 9.06
N LEU A 190 6.96 -7.16 10.15
CA LEU A 190 7.50 -5.82 10.26
C LEU A 190 8.96 -5.91 10.66
N VAL A 191 9.84 -5.36 9.83
CA VAL A 191 11.27 -5.23 10.14
C VAL A 191 11.60 -3.75 10.26
N THR A 192 11.90 -3.31 11.47
CA THR A 192 12.27 -1.92 11.73
C THR A 192 13.77 -1.84 11.92
N ARG A 193 14.44 -0.98 11.14
CA ARG A 193 15.87 -0.66 11.30
C ARG A 193 16.01 0.75 11.84
N THR A 194 16.81 0.90 12.89
CA THR A 194 17.09 2.20 13.49
C THR A 194 18.59 2.40 13.66
N THR A 195 19.05 3.62 13.39
CA THR A 195 20.44 4.02 13.60
C THR A 195 20.45 5.22 14.54
N ALA A 196 21.24 5.14 15.62
CA ALA A 196 21.27 6.20 16.64
C ALA A 196 19.86 6.60 17.15
N ARG A 197 18.98 5.62 17.35
CA ARG A 197 17.58 5.77 17.78
C ARG A 197 16.66 6.53 16.81
N LYS A 198 17.08 6.72 15.56
CA LYS A 198 16.23 7.26 14.49
C LYS A 198 15.83 6.15 13.54
N LEU A 199 14.57 6.16 13.11
CA LEU A 199 14.09 5.25 12.07
C LEU A 199 14.92 5.45 10.81
N THR A 200 15.48 4.37 10.29
CA THR A 200 16.09 4.33 8.97
C THR A 200 15.05 3.83 7.96
N VAL A 201 14.40 2.72 8.27
CA VAL A 201 13.30 2.15 7.46
C VAL A 201 12.50 1.16 8.30
N ALA A 202 11.21 1.08 8.04
CA ALA A 202 10.36 -0.04 8.43
C ALA A 202 9.87 -0.74 7.16
N GLU A 203 10.21 -2.01 7.02
CA GLU A 203 9.77 -2.88 5.93
C GLU A 203 8.57 -3.69 6.42
N PHE A 204 7.40 -3.41 5.87
CA PHE A 204 6.17 -4.11 6.19
C PHE A 204 5.80 -5.07 5.07
N THR A 205 5.64 -6.35 5.35
CA THR A 205 5.21 -7.36 4.37
C THR A 205 3.95 -8.05 4.85
N ALA A 206 2.99 -8.24 3.94
CA ALA A 206 1.91 -9.20 4.15
C ALA A 206 1.91 -10.26 3.07
N ILE A 207 1.70 -11.51 3.48
CA ILE A 207 1.71 -12.67 2.58
C ILE A 207 0.84 -13.80 3.12
N ASN A 208 0.28 -14.63 2.25
CA ASN A 208 -0.34 -15.89 2.66
C ASN A 208 0.72 -16.99 2.74
N PRO A 209 1.20 -17.43 3.93
CA PRO A 209 2.27 -18.41 4.06
C PRO A 209 1.94 -19.80 3.48
N ASN A 210 0.66 -20.07 3.20
CA ASN A 210 0.22 -21.32 2.59
C ASN A 210 0.24 -21.27 1.06
N SER A 211 0.47 -20.10 0.44
CA SER A 211 0.64 -20.02 -1.01
C SER A 211 1.99 -20.62 -1.42
N LYS A 212 2.03 -21.20 -2.63
CA LYS A 212 3.30 -21.65 -3.24
C LYS A 212 4.29 -20.48 -3.35
N ASP A 213 3.75 -19.29 -3.54
CA ASP A 213 4.47 -18.07 -3.86
C ASP A 213 5.15 -17.51 -2.61
N ALA A 214 4.53 -17.71 -1.44
CA ALA A 214 5.14 -17.38 -0.17
C ALA A 214 6.42 -18.16 0.11
N LYS A 215 6.48 -19.44 -0.28
CA LYS A 215 7.73 -20.21 -0.12
C LYS A 215 8.85 -19.64 -0.98
N ASN A 216 8.55 -19.27 -2.22
CA ASN A 216 9.53 -18.68 -3.13
C ASN A 216 9.98 -17.30 -2.64
N TRP A 217 9.04 -16.45 -2.20
CA TRP A 217 9.33 -15.13 -1.66
C TRP A 217 10.17 -15.21 -0.38
N ILE A 218 9.81 -16.09 0.56
CA ILE A 218 10.58 -16.30 1.79
C ILE A 218 11.99 -16.80 1.45
N GLN A 219 12.15 -17.73 0.50
CA GLN A 219 13.47 -18.17 0.03
C GLN A 219 14.29 -17.04 -0.58
N TYR A 220 13.67 -16.19 -1.42
CA TYR A 220 14.32 -15.01 -1.99
C TYR A 220 14.80 -14.03 -0.91
N LYS A 221 13.95 -13.68 0.06
CA LYS A 221 14.33 -12.80 1.17
C LYS A 221 15.38 -13.43 2.07
N MET A 222 15.33 -14.75 2.29
CA MET A 222 16.37 -15.49 3.02
C MET A 222 17.73 -15.39 2.34
N LEU A 223 17.81 -15.44 1.01
CA LEU A 223 19.06 -15.24 0.29
C LEU A 223 19.62 -13.82 0.50
N GLY A 224 18.76 -12.81 0.57
CA GLY A 224 19.15 -11.43 0.88
C GLY A 224 19.70 -11.21 2.30
N PHE A 225 19.45 -12.12 3.25
CA PHE A 225 20.05 -12.05 4.60
C PHE A 225 21.48 -12.63 4.65
N TYR A 226 21.93 -13.35 3.63
CA TYR A 226 23.27 -13.95 3.58
C TYR A 226 24.30 -13.15 2.78
N TYR A 227 23.90 -12.04 2.16
CA TYR A 227 24.77 -11.12 1.42
C TYR A 227 24.69 -9.71 2.01
#